data_AF-X1IIV2-F1
#
_entry.id   AF-X1IIV2-F1
#
_cell.length_a   1.000
_cell.length_b   1.000
_cell.length_c   1.000
_cell.angle_alpha   90.00
_cell.angle_beta   90.00
_cell.angle_gamma   90.00
#
_symmetry.space_group_name_H-M   'P 1'
#
loop_
_entity.id
_entity.type
_entity.pdbx_description
1 polymer ?
#
loop_
_entity_poly.entity_id
_entity_poly.type
_entity_poly.pdbx_seq_one_letter_code
_entity_poly.pdbx_strand_id
1 'polypeptide(L)'
;MDIGAFLNERITFIRQYYSTASFPFVEQKRKIEEKQEPFVPPYSEDDFPAFLGEWMEADESLLVLAYSCITMLSAALRLYLESWENELGVPTGDLFNTEFNK
;
A
#
# COMPACT_ATOMS: atom_id res chain seq x y z
N MET A 1 -14.31 -14.57 17.73
CA MET A 1 -14.20 -13.25 17.08
C MET A 1 -15.12 -13.29 15.88
N ASP A 2 -15.91 -12.25 15.60
CA ASP A 2 -16.63 -12.22 14.32
C ASP A 2 -15.59 -12.08 13.19
N ILE A 3 -15.39 -13.16 12.45
CA ILE A 3 -14.36 -13.28 11.41
C ILE A 3 -14.64 -12.29 10.27
N GLY A 4 -15.92 -12.05 9.95
CA GLY A 4 -16.32 -11.07 8.95
C GLY A 4 -16.07 -9.64 9.41
N ALA A 5 -16.43 -9.33 10.67
CA ALA A 5 -16.15 -8.01 11.26
C ALA A 5 -14.63 -7.71 11.29
N PHE A 6 -13.81 -8.70 11.65
CA PHE A 6 -12.35 -8.58 11.65
C PHE A 6 -11.80 -8.16 10.29
N LEU A 7 -12.19 -8.85 9.21
CA LEU A 7 -11.67 -8.54 7.87
C LEU A 7 -12.13 -7.14 7.42
N ASN A 8 -13.38 -6.79 7.69
CA ASN A 8 -13.93 -5.47 7.36
C ASN A 8 -13.20 -4.33 8.09
N GLU A 9 -12.88 -4.50 9.36
CA GLU A 9 -12.09 -3.52 10.13
C GLU A 9 -10.69 -3.35 9.53
N ARG A 10 -10.01 -4.45 9.17
CA ARG A 10 -8.68 -4.39 8.55
C ARG A 10 -8.69 -3.71 7.19
N ILE A 11 -9.66 -4.05 6.33
CA ILE A 11 -9.80 -3.41 5.01
C ILE A 11 -10.09 -1.91 5.18
N THR A 12 -10.98 -1.54 6.09
CA THR A 12 -11.33 -0.14 6.35
C THR A 12 -10.11 0.65 6.79
N PHE A 13 -9.33 0.11 7.73
CA PHE A 13 -8.08 0.71 8.17
C PHE A 13 -7.08 0.88 7.03
N ILE A 14 -6.83 -0.16 6.22
CA ILE A 14 -5.87 -0.11 5.10
C ILE A 14 -6.27 0.96 4.08
N ARG A 15 -7.56 1.06 3.75
CA ARG A 15 -8.07 2.08 2.81
C ARG A 15 -7.87 3.49 3.36
N GLN A 16 -8.21 3.70 4.62
CA GLN A 16 -8.01 4.99 5.29
C GLN A 16 -6.53 5.36 5.35
N TYR A 17 -5.67 4.40 5.71
CA TYR A 17 -4.23 4.57 5.79
C TYR A 17 -3.65 5.00 4.44
N TYR A 18 -3.94 4.26 3.36
CA TYR A 18 -3.47 4.63 2.01
C TYR A 18 -3.97 6.02 1.61
N SER A 19 -5.27 6.29 1.76
CA SER A 19 -5.85 7.57 1.36
C SER A 19 -5.25 8.76 2.12
N THR A 20 -4.96 8.59 3.41
CA THR A 20 -4.44 9.67 4.25
C THR A 20 -2.96 9.89 4.00
N ALA A 21 -2.18 8.80 3.95
CA ALA A 21 -0.73 8.87 3.82
C ALA A 21 -0.28 9.22 2.39
N SER A 22 -1.05 8.88 1.36
CA SER A 22 -0.71 9.21 -0.04
C SER A 22 -0.89 10.70 -0.37
N PHE A 23 -1.81 11.39 0.32
CA PHE A 23 -2.17 12.78 0.04
C PHE A 23 -0.97 13.73 -0.12
N PRO A 24 -0.02 13.84 0.83
CA PRO A 24 1.10 14.77 0.70
C PRO A 24 1.98 14.48 -0.52
N PHE A 25 2.21 13.21 -0.85
CA PHE A 25 3.04 12.82 -1.98
C PHE A 25 2.35 13.10 -3.32
N VAL A 26 1.05 12.79 -3.43
CA VAL A 26 0.25 13.11 -4.60
C VAL A 26 0.20 14.62 -4.82
N GLU A 27 -0.04 15.39 -3.76
CA GLU A 27 -0.11 16.84 -3.84
C GLU A 27 1.24 17.48 -4.17
N GLN A 28 2.35 16.93 -3.66
CA GLN A 28 3.70 17.36 -4.03
C GLN A 28 3.97 17.16 -5.53
N LYS A 29 3.70 15.96 -6.06
CA LYS A 29 3.85 15.68 -7.50
C LYS A 29 3.00 16.62 -8.35
N ARG A 30 1.72 16.79 -7.98
CA ARG A 30 0.79 17.70 -8.66
C ARG A 30 1.31 19.15 -8.69
N LYS A 31 1.80 19.66 -7.56
CA LYS A 31 2.34 21.02 -7.48
C LYS A 31 3.61 21.20 -8.31
N ILE A 32 4.49 20.20 -8.36
CA ILE A 32 5.69 20.22 -9.21
C ILE A 32 5.30 20.27 -10.70
N GLU A 33 4.39 19.38 -11.12
CA GLU A 33 3.93 19.29 -12.52
C GLU A 33 3.20 20.56 -12.97
N GLU A 34 2.42 21.17 -12.09
CA GLU A 34 1.68 22.41 -12.36
C GLU A 34 2.47 23.68 -12.06
N LYS A 35 3.72 23.57 -11.59
CA LYS A 35 4.58 24.70 -11.19
C LYS A 35 3.91 25.63 -10.18
N GLN A 36 3.27 25.05 -9.16
CA GLN A 36 2.61 25.76 -8.08
C GLN A 36 3.55 25.91 -6.87
N GLU A 37 3.41 27.00 -6.13
CA GLU A 37 4.15 27.24 -4.88
C GLU A 37 4.08 26.03 -3.91
N PRO A 38 5.22 25.58 -3.34
CA PRO A 38 6.56 26.17 -3.40
C PRO A 38 7.44 25.73 -4.59
N PHE A 39 6.90 24.96 -5.54
CA PHE A 39 7.64 24.34 -6.65
C PHE A 39 7.59 25.17 -7.93
N VAL A 40 7.83 26.48 -7.80
CA VAL A 40 7.97 27.38 -8.95
C VAL A 40 9.45 27.40 -9.36
N PRO A 41 9.83 26.88 -10.53
CA PRO A 41 11.23 26.86 -10.94
C PRO A 41 11.76 28.28 -11.17
N PRO A 42 12.95 28.63 -10.66
CA PRO A 42 13.63 29.84 -11.07
C PRO A 42 14.04 29.74 -12.55
N TYR A 43 14.35 30.88 -13.18
CA TYR A 43 14.94 30.85 -14.52
C TYR A 43 16.24 30.04 -14.52
N SER A 44 16.36 29.12 -15.47
CA SER A 44 17.52 28.26 -15.68
C SER A 44 17.74 28.14 -17.19
N GLU A 45 19.00 28.21 -17.63
CA GLU A 45 19.39 27.86 -19.02
C GLU A 45 19.61 26.36 -19.19
N ASP A 46 19.50 25.60 -18.10
CA ASP A 46 19.59 24.16 -18.09
C ASP A 46 18.22 23.53 -18.41
N ASP A 47 18.23 22.54 -19.30
CA ASP A 47 17.04 21.79 -19.71
C ASP A 47 16.61 20.73 -18.66
N PHE A 48 17.34 20.58 -17.56
CA PHE A 48 16.95 19.65 -16.50
C PHE A 48 15.64 20.08 -15.81
N PRO A 49 14.69 19.15 -15.61
CA PRO A 49 13.49 19.43 -14.84
C PRO A 49 13.84 19.86 -13.42
N ALA A 50 13.38 21.05 -13.03
CA ALA A 50 13.46 21.49 -11.64
C ALA A 50 12.64 20.56 -10.74
N PHE A 51 13.13 20.35 -9.52
CA PHE A 51 12.49 19.52 -8.49
C PHE A 51 12.28 18.04 -8.87
N LEU A 52 13.08 17.51 -9.82
CA LEU A 52 13.01 16.10 -10.20
C LEU A 52 13.25 15.16 -9.02
N GLY A 53 14.19 15.49 -8.12
CA GLY A 53 14.49 14.69 -6.94
C GLY A 53 13.30 14.58 -6.01
N GLU A 54 12.64 15.69 -5.73
CA GLU A 54 11.43 15.78 -4.89
C GLU A 54 10.26 15.04 -5.51
N TRP A 55 10.12 15.07 -6.84
CA TRP A 55 9.10 14.29 -7.54
C TRP A 55 9.39 12.78 -7.44
N MET A 56 10.64 12.38 -7.63
CA MET A 56 11.07 10.98 -7.55
C MET A 56 10.90 10.44 -6.13
N GLU A 57 11.30 11.20 -5.11
CA GLU A 57 11.11 10.82 -3.70
C GLU A 57 9.63 10.62 -3.36
N ALA A 58 8.76 11.51 -3.84
CA ALA A 58 7.31 11.37 -3.65
C ALA A 58 6.75 10.14 -4.38
N ASP A 59 7.24 9.83 -5.58
CA ASP A 59 6.83 8.65 -6.34
C ASP A 59 7.26 7.34 -5.67
N GLU A 60 8.52 7.25 -5.25
CA GLU A 60 9.06 6.10 -4.51
C GLU A 60 8.32 5.92 -3.18
N SER A 61 8.00 7.00 -2.48
CA SER A 61 7.20 6.96 -1.25
C SER A 61 5.79 6.41 -1.49
N LEU A 62 5.14 6.78 -2.60
CA LEU A 62 3.84 6.23 -2.98
C LEU A 62 3.92 4.73 -3.30
N LEU A 63 4.98 4.29 -3.97
CA LEU A 63 5.21 2.87 -4.24
C LEU A 63 5.36 2.08 -2.95
N VAL A 64 6.25 2.52 -2.04
CA VAL A 64 6.46 1.86 -0.75
C VAL A 64 5.16 1.81 0.07
N LEU A 65 4.41 2.90 0.10
CA LEU A 65 3.10 2.95 0.76
C LEU A 65 2.13 1.94 0.15
N ALA A 66 2.01 1.89 -1.18
CA ALA A 66 1.14 0.94 -1.87
C ALA A 66 1.53 -0.51 -1.55
N TYR A 67 2.82 -0.84 -1.63
CA TYR A 67 3.33 -2.17 -1.29
C TYR A 67 3.01 -2.56 0.15
N SER A 68 3.22 -1.66 1.10
CA SER A 68 2.88 -1.92 2.51
C SER A 68 1.39 -2.22 2.70
N CYS A 69 0.51 -1.52 1.99
CA CYS A 69 -0.93 -1.75 2.03
C CYS A 69 -1.32 -3.13 1.48
N ILE A 70 -0.69 -3.55 0.38
CA ILE A 70 -0.88 -4.89 -0.21
C ILE A 70 -0.40 -5.98 0.75
N THR A 71 0.76 -5.78 1.39
CA THR A 71 1.28 -6.72 2.40
C THR A 71 0.34 -6.84 3.59
N MET A 72 -0.18 -5.73 4.12
CA MET A 72 -1.16 -5.73 5.21
C MET A 72 -2.46 -6.44 4.80
N LEU A 73 -2.93 -6.22 3.58
CA LEU A 73 -4.11 -6.90 3.06
C LEU A 73 -3.89 -8.41 2.93
N SER A 74 -2.75 -8.83 2.39
CA SER A 74 -2.36 -10.24 2.31
C SER A 74 -2.32 -10.90 3.69
N ALA A 75 -1.73 -10.24 4.68
CA ALA A 75 -1.70 -10.74 6.05
C ALA A 75 -3.11 -10.83 6.67
N ALA A 76 -3.98 -9.83 6.45
CA ALA A 76 -5.35 -9.86 6.95
C ALA A 76 -6.18 -10.99 6.32
N LEU A 77 -6.01 -11.22 5.02
CA LEU A 77 -6.66 -12.32 4.29
C LEU A 77 -6.19 -13.69 4.79
N ARG A 78 -4.88 -13.84 5.02
CA ARG A 78 -4.33 -15.07 5.60
C ARG A 78 -4.98 -15.37 6.95
N LEU A 79 -5.01 -14.40 7.86
CA LEU A 79 -5.62 -14.57 9.18
C LEU A 79 -7.13 -14.86 9.09
N TYR A 80 -7.82 -14.24 8.14
CA TYR A 80 -9.23 -14.50 7.88
C TYR A 80 -9.47 -15.97 7.48
N LEU A 81 -8.68 -16.50 6.54
CA LEU A 81 -8.77 -17.90 6.10
C LEU A 81 -8.42 -18.87 7.23
N GLU A 82 -7.30 -18.64 7.93
CA GLU A 82 -6.90 -19.45 9.09
C GLU A 82 -7.98 -19.45 10.18
N SER A 83 -8.68 -18.32 10.39
CA SER A 83 -9.79 -18.25 11.36
C SER A 83 -10.98 -19.11 10.93
N TRP A 84 -11.33 -19.10 9.63
CA TRP A 84 -12.42 -19.93 9.11
C TRP A 84 -12.09 -21.42 9.15
N GLU A 85 -10.86 -21.79 8.85
CA GLU A 85 -10.40 -23.18 8.94
C GLU A 85 -10.55 -23.72 10.37
N ASN A 86 -10.18 -22.91 11.36
CA ASN A 86 -10.34 -23.27 12.77
C ASN A 86 -11.81 -23.41 13.19
N GLU A 87 -12.71 -22.52 12.74
CA GLU A 87 -14.16 -22.63 13.02
C GLU A 87 -14.80 -23.83 12.31
N LEU A 88 -14.38 -24.13 11.08
CA LEU A 88 -14.93 -25.23 10.28
C LEU A 88 -14.28 -26.60 10.59
N GLY A 89 -13.17 -26.62 11.34
CA GLY A 89 -12.41 -27.83 11.64
C GLY A 89 -11.76 -28.46 10.40
N VAL A 90 -11.43 -27.66 9.38
CA VAL A 90 -10.79 -28.13 8.13
C VAL A 90 -9.27 -27.93 8.24
N PRO A 91 -8.47 -29.00 8.30
CA PRO A 91 -7.01 -28.87 8.36
C PRO A 91 -6.44 -28.61 6.96
N THR A 92 -5.91 -27.41 6.72
CA THR A 92 -5.13 -27.07 5.53
C THR A 92 -3.68 -27.57 5.60
N GLY A 93 -3.09 -27.62 6.80
CA GLY A 93 -1.67 -27.96 6.98
C GLY A 93 -1.28 -29.39 6.55
N ASP A 94 -2.18 -30.37 6.70
CA ASP A 94 -1.87 -31.78 6.42
C ASP A 94 -2.15 -32.20 4.97
N LEU A 95 -3.06 -31.50 4.29
CA LEU A 95 -3.43 -31.81 2.90
C LEU A 95 -2.42 -31.28 1.88
N PHE A 96 -1.78 -30.13 2.14
CA PHE A 96 -0.81 -29.55 1.18
C PHE A 96 0.64 -30.03 1.39
N ASN A 97 1.03 -30.45 2.60
CA ASN A 97 2.37 -30.98 2.85
C ASN A 97 2.61 -32.37 2.23
N THR A 98 1.55 -33.12 1.95
CA THR A 98 1.65 -34.47 1.35
C THR A 98 1.84 -34.44 -0.17
N GLU A 99 1.52 -33.32 -0.85
CA GLU A 99 1.64 -33.21 -2.31
C GLU A 99 2.97 -32.61 -2.79
N PHE A 100 3.67 -31.81 -1.98
CA PHE A 100 4.93 -31.16 -2.38
C PHE A 100 6.21 -31.91 -1.98
N ASN A 101 6.08 -33.10 -1.38
CA ASN A 101 7.20 -33.95 -0.96
C ASN A 101 7.36 -35.23 -1.82
N LYS A 102 6.92 -35.18 -3.08
CA LYS A 102 7.16 -36.24 -4.09
C LYS A 102 8.05 -35.75 -5.23
#